data_AF-A0A2N6K3Z2-F1
#
_entry.id   AF-A0A2N6K3Z2-F1
#
_cell.length_a   1.000
_cell.length_b   1.000
_cell.length_c   1.000
_cell.angle_alpha   90.00
_cell.angle_beta   90.00
_cell.angle_gamma   90.00
#
_symmetry.space_group_name_H-M   'P 1'
#
loop_
_entity.id
_entity.type
_entity.pdbx_description
1 polymer ?
#
loop_
_entity_poly.entity_id
_entity_poly.type
_entity_poly.pdbx_seq_one_letter_code
_entity_poly.pdbx_strand_id
1 'polypeptide(L)'
;MLLVKTVKLKNTALGARSRLEFVTSFSGKDTLFTRIQASNIKDPELGTPEGKFFFTEGEEEGTNDALLDSLWYKFPLGENTSVIAIANEGDAEDITETINLFDGDGAFGALSRFGTRNPIYYQVNGAGVGISHKFTQALELSLGYLAEDANDPESGDGLFNGPYGLIGAVRTTLSF
;
A
#
# COMPACT_ATOMS: atom_id res chain seq x y z
N MET A 1 -35.55 25.38 27.23
CA MET A 1 -35.24 24.49 26.09
C MET A 1 -34.24 25.22 25.20
N LEU A 2 -32.96 24.91 25.32
CA LEU A 2 -31.88 25.58 24.59
C LEU A 2 -31.75 24.90 23.21
N LEU A 3 -32.10 25.61 22.14
CA LEU A 3 -31.97 25.10 20.78
C LEU A 3 -30.53 25.35 20.31
N VAL A 4 -29.63 24.38 20.48
CA VAL A 4 -28.28 24.44 19.90
C VAL A 4 -28.42 24.19 18.40
N LYS A 5 -28.39 25.26 17.59
CA LYS A 5 -28.22 25.15 16.14
C LYS A 5 -26.78 24.74 15.86
N THR A 6 -26.56 23.49 15.50
CA THR A 6 -25.29 23.06 14.92
C THR A 6 -25.09 23.79 13.59
N VAL A 7 -24.17 24.74 13.55
CA VAL A 7 -23.74 25.36 12.30
C VAL A 7 -22.95 24.31 11.53
N LYS A 8 -23.51 23.76 10.44
CA LYS A 8 -22.73 23.00 9.47
C LYS A 8 -21.83 23.99 8.72
N LEU A 9 -20.58 24.13 9.17
CA LEU A 9 -19.56 24.85 8.44
C LEU A 9 -19.32 24.11 7.12
N LYS A 10 -19.49 24.81 5.99
CA LYS A 10 -19.06 24.33 4.67
C LYS A 10 -17.71 24.98 4.40
N ASN A 11 -16.65 24.19 4.42
CA ASN A 11 -15.30 24.67 4.15
C ASN A 11 -14.88 24.17 2.77
N THR A 12 -14.45 25.09 1.90
CA THR A 12 -13.74 24.71 0.67
C THR A 12 -12.30 24.38 1.06
N ALA A 13 -11.80 23.22 0.62
CA ALA A 13 -10.42 22.82 0.78
C ALA A 13 -9.72 22.77 -0.59
N LEU A 14 -8.45 23.16 -0.62
CA LEU A 14 -7.55 22.95 -1.75
C LEU A 14 -6.38 22.11 -1.24
N GLY A 15 -6.03 21.08 -2.01
CA GLY A 15 -4.91 20.21 -1.69
C GLY A 15 -4.07 19.93 -2.93
N ALA A 16 -2.81 19.59 -2.71
CA ALA A 16 -1.84 19.24 -3.72
C ALA A 16 -1.08 17.99 -3.29
N ARG A 17 -0.65 17.22 -4.28
CA ARG A 17 0.15 16.01 -4.12
C ARG A 17 1.12 15.90 -5.28
N SER A 18 2.37 15.61 -4.95
CA SER A 18 3.45 15.42 -5.91
C SER A 18 4.16 14.11 -5.58
N ARG A 19 4.44 13.31 -6.61
CA ARG A 19 5.22 12.08 -6.53
C ARG A 19 6.37 12.13 -7.52
N LEU A 20 7.55 11.73 -7.08
CA LEU A 20 8.69 11.48 -7.94
C LEU A 20 9.07 10.01 -7.81
N GLU A 21 8.98 9.29 -8.91
CA GLU A 21 9.22 7.85 -8.96
C GLU A 21 10.51 7.56 -9.73
N PHE A 22 11.40 6.80 -9.09
CA PHE A 22 12.62 6.29 -9.67
C PHE A 22 12.46 4.79 -9.87
N VAL A 23 12.39 4.38 -11.14
CA VAL A 23 12.32 2.97 -11.54
C VAL A 23 13.67 2.59 -12.13
N THR A 24 14.47 1.86 -11.36
CA THR A 24 15.85 1.51 -11.72
C THR A 24 16.05 0.00 -11.70
N SER A 25 17.17 -0.46 -12.27
CA SER A 25 17.49 -1.88 -12.36
C SER A 25 18.99 -2.11 -12.28
N PHE A 26 19.40 -3.17 -11.58
CA PHE A 26 20.81 -3.60 -11.48
C PHE A 26 21.15 -4.71 -12.49
N SER A 27 20.19 -5.57 -12.85
CA SER A 27 20.41 -6.72 -13.75
C SER A 27 19.69 -6.64 -15.10
N GLY A 28 18.82 -5.65 -15.28
CA GLY A 28 17.89 -5.56 -16.42
C GLY A 28 16.65 -6.47 -16.30
N LYS A 29 16.57 -7.30 -15.24
CA LYS A 29 15.42 -8.18 -14.96
C LYS A 29 14.76 -7.90 -13.61
N ASP A 30 15.35 -7.00 -12.83
CA ASP A 30 14.88 -6.58 -11.52
C ASP A 30 14.35 -5.15 -11.58
N THR A 31 13.70 -4.73 -10.50
CA THR A 31 13.22 -3.36 -10.32
C THR A 31 13.51 -2.93 -8.90
N LEU A 32 14.32 -1.89 -8.76
CA LEU A 32 14.40 -1.08 -7.55
C LEU A 32 13.50 0.14 -7.76
N PHE A 33 12.45 0.20 -6.96
CA PHE A 33 11.49 1.30 -6.97
C PHE A 33 11.71 2.17 -5.74
N THR A 34 11.86 3.47 -5.98
CA THR A 34 11.92 4.47 -4.93
C THR A 34 10.94 5.57 -5.28
N ARG A 35 10.08 5.93 -4.33
CA ARG A 35 9.13 7.02 -4.48
C ARG A 35 9.31 8.05 -3.39
N ILE A 36 9.44 9.30 -3.79
CA ILE A 36 9.39 10.46 -2.89
C ILE A 36 8.05 11.15 -3.09
N GLN A 37 7.37 11.47 -2.00
CA GLN A 37 6.04 12.05 -2.01
C GLN A 37 5.97 13.29 -1.13
N ALA A 38 5.20 14.28 -1.59
CA ALA A 38 4.72 15.38 -0.77
C ALA A 38 3.21 15.54 -0.99
N SER A 39 2.43 15.62 0.08
CA SER A 39 0.98 15.79 0.02
C SER A 39 0.48 16.62 1.20
N ASN A 40 -0.53 17.44 0.98
CA ASN A 40 -1.31 18.05 2.05
C ASN A 40 -2.80 17.70 2.01
N ILE A 41 -3.17 16.71 1.20
CA ILE A 41 -4.57 16.27 1.08
C ILE A 41 -4.93 15.47 2.33
N LYS A 42 -6.04 15.83 2.96
CA LYS A 42 -6.57 15.17 4.16
C LYS A 42 -7.72 14.24 3.83
N ASP A 43 -7.87 13.20 4.64
CA ASP A 43 -9.03 12.33 4.58
C ASP A 43 -10.32 13.05 5.01
N PRO A 44 -11.48 12.67 4.43
CA PRO A 44 -12.76 13.09 4.96
C PRO A 44 -13.05 12.37 6.29
N GLU A 45 -13.53 13.10 7.29
CA GLU A 45 -13.96 12.55 8.59
C GLU A 45 -15.32 11.86 8.48
N LEU A 46 -15.34 10.65 7.92
CA LEU A 46 -16.57 9.87 7.68
C LEU A 46 -16.87 8.83 8.76
N GLY A 47 -15.95 8.64 9.72
CA GLY A 47 -16.10 7.68 10.82
C GLY A 47 -15.84 6.22 10.45
N THR A 48 -15.39 5.94 9.21
CA THR A 48 -14.99 4.60 8.78
C THR A 48 -13.69 4.66 7.95
N PRO A 49 -12.77 3.68 8.10
CA PRO A 49 -11.56 3.62 7.28
C PRO A 49 -11.84 3.49 5.78
N GLU A 50 -12.93 2.84 5.39
CA GLU A 50 -13.30 2.57 4.00
C GLU A 50 -13.67 3.84 3.22
N GLY A 51 -14.12 4.87 3.92
CA GLY A 51 -14.47 6.18 3.36
C GLY A 51 -13.27 7.11 3.15
N LYS A 52 -12.10 6.76 3.69
CA LYS A 52 -10.85 7.49 3.47
C LYS A 52 -10.48 7.50 1.99
N PHE A 53 -9.78 8.53 1.55
CA PHE A 53 -9.18 8.52 0.22
C PHE A 53 -8.14 7.39 0.15
N PHE A 54 -8.00 6.76 -1.02
CA PHE A 54 -7.02 5.67 -1.15
C PHE A 54 -5.58 6.19 -1.20
N PHE A 55 -5.40 7.46 -1.55
CA PHE A 55 -4.12 8.10 -1.83
C PHE A 55 -3.61 8.97 -0.67
N THR A 56 -4.20 8.83 0.52
CA THR A 56 -3.81 9.55 1.72
C THR A 56 -3.11 8.60 2.68
N GLU A 57 -2.02 9.08 3.27
CA GLU A 57 -1.19 8.33 4.22
C GLU A 57 -1.75 8.35 5.66
N GLY A 58 -3.05 8.61 5.80
CA GLY A 58 -3.72 8.61 7.11
C GLY A 58 -3.31 9.71 8.08
N GLU A 59 -2.39 10.61 7.69
CA GLU A 59 -1.94 11.73 8.53
C GLU A 59 -3.07 12.74 8.78
N GLU A 60 -3.27 13.09 10.06
CA GLU A 60 -4.28 14.08 10.49
C GLU A 60 -3.91 15.50 10.00
N GLU A 61 -2.63 15.76 9.75
CA GLU A 61 -2.10 17.03 9.25
C GLU A 61 -1.16 16.86 8.07
N GLY A 62 -1.66 16.97 6.84
CA GLY A 62 -0.80 17.00 5.67
C GLY A 62 0.09 18.26 5.61
N THR A 63 1.41 18.08 5.53
CA THR A 63 2.41 19.15 5.70
C THR A 63 3.10 19.62 4.41
N ASN A 64 2.89 18.94 3.27
CA ASN A 64 3.69 19.07 2.03
C ASN A 64 5.20 18.79 2.21
N ASP A 65 5.62 18.14 3.29
CA ASP A 65 7.00 17.67 3.42
C ASP A 65 7.28 16.54 2.42
N ALA A 66 8.49 16.53 1.87
CA ALA A 66 8.92 15.50 0.93
C ALA A 66 9.54 14.33 1.69
N LEU A 67 8.84 13.19 1.71
CA LEU A 67 9.22 11.99 2.45
C LEU A 67 9.47 10.83 1.50
N LEU A 68 10.27 9.86 1.97
CA LEU A 68 10.35 8.57 1.32
C LEU A 68 9.02 7.85 1.55
N ASP A 69 8.30 7.63 0.46
CA ASP A 69 6.97 7.03 0.44
C ASP A 69 7.12 5.53 0.26
N SER A 70 7.62 5.07 -0.89
CA SER A 70 7.82 3.64 -1.13
C SER A 70 9.27 3.33 -1.42
N LEU A 71 9.76 2.23 -0.85
CA LEU A 71 11.06 1.66 -1.17
C LEU A 71 10.99 0.14 -1.21
N TRP A 72 11.14 -0.44 -2.40
CA TRP A 72 11.16 -1.89 -2.55
C TRP A 72 12.06 -2.33 -3.71
N TYR A 73 12.51 -3.57 -3.62
CA TYR A 73 13.33 -4.23 -4.63
C TYR A 73 12.73 -5.58 -5.01
N LYS A 74 12.30 -5.69 -6.27
CA LYS A 74 11.72 -6.90 -6.83
C LYS A 74 12.66 -7.54 -7.84
N PHE A 75 12.95 -8.83 -7.67
CA PHE A 75 13.89 -9.54 -8.51
C PHE A 75 13.45 -10.98 -8.76
N PRO A 76 13.87 -11.59 -9.88
CA PRO A 76 13.66 -13.01 -10.12
C PRO A 76 14.67 -13.83 -9.30
N LEU A 77 14.18 -14.84 -8.56
CA LEU A 77 15.01 -15.89 -7.93
C LEU A 77 15.20 -17.10 -8.85
N GLY A 78 14.58 -17.08 -10.03
CA GLY A 78 14.65 -18.10 -11.08
C GLY A 78 13.69 -17.75 -12.22
N GLU A 79 13.37 -18.71 -13.08
CA GLU A 79 12.43 -18.48 -14.19
C GLU A 79 10.98 -18.30 -13.73
N ASN A 80 10.60 -18.97 -12.63
CA ASN A 80 9.21 -19.06 -12.16
C ASN A 80 8.98 -18.44 -10.77
N THR A 81 10.01 -17.87 -10.16
CA THR A 81 9.94 -17.30 -8.81
C THR A 81 10.39 -15.85 -8.82
N SER A 82 9.56 -14.95 -8.30
CA SER A 82 9.92 -13.57 -7.99
C SER A 82 9.88 -13.35 -6.48
N VAL A 83 10.81 -12.53 -6.00
CA VAL A 83 10.85 -12.06 -4.62
C VAL A 83 10.76 -10.54 -4.66
N ILE A 84 10.05 -9.96 -3.70
CA ILE A 84 10.04 -8.53 -3.42
C ILE A 84 10.49 -8.32 -1.97
N ALA A 85 11.54 -7.51 -1.78
CA ALA A 85 11.96 -7.02 -0.47
C ALA A 85 11.47 -5.58 -0.33
N ILE A 86 10.68 -5.30 0.70
CA ILE A 86 10.04 -4.01 0.92
C ILE A 86 10.62 -3.39 2.18
N ALA A 87 11.10 -2.17 2.08
CA ALA A 87 11.76 -1.45 3.17
C ALA A 87 10.91 -0.31 3.74
N ASN A 88 9.95 0.22 2.99
CA ASN A 88 9.07 1.31 3.42
C ASN A 88 7.74 1.28 2.68
N GLU A 89 6.64 1.55 3.41
CA GLU A 89 5.24 1.52 2.94
C GLU A 89 4.96 0.35 1.98
N GLY A 90 5.23 -0.87 2.44
CA GLY A 90 4.77 -2.05 1.72
C GLY A 90 3.30 -2.28 2.00
N ASP A 91 2.54 -2.55 0.96
CA ASP A 91 1.14 -2.90 1.08
C ASP A 91 0.89 -4.34 0.61
N ALA A 92 -0.20 -4.94 1.09
CA ALA A 92 -0.53 -6.32 0.73
C ALA A 92 -0.70 -6.53 -0.79
N GLU A 93 -1.15 -5.50 -1.53
CA GLU A 93 -1.28 -5.57 -2.99
C GLU A 93 0.05 -5.56 -3.75
N ASP A 94 1.15 -5.11 -3.14
CA ASP A 94 2.48 -5.19 -3.76
C ASP A 94 2.92 -6.67 -3.93
N ILE A 95 2.36 -7.54 -3.10
CA ILE A 95 2.67 -8.98 -3.04
C ILE A 95 1.58 -9.81 -3.70
N THR A 96 0.31 -9.45 -3.51
CA THR A 96 -0.85 -10.22 -3.99
C THR A 96 -1.73 -9.39 -4.90
N GLU A 97 -2.01 -9.87 -6.11
CA GLU A 97 -2.88 -9.14 -7.03
C GLU A 97 -4.29 -9.00 -6.46
N THR A 98 -4.85 -7.80 -6.55
CA THR A 98 -6.25 -7.57 -6.25
C THR A 98 -7.13 -7.93 -7.46
N ILE A 99 -8.40 -8.17 -7.21
CA ILE A 99 -9.39 -8.55 -8.23
C ILE A 99 -10.43 -7.45 -8.48
N ASN A 100 -10.05 -6.19 -8.29
CA ASN A 100 -10.94 -5.05 -8.47
C ASN A 100 -10.56 -4.22 -9.71
N LEU A 101 -11.54 -3.96 -10.56
CA LEU A 101 -11.36 -3.14 -11.77
C LEU A 101 -11.02 -1.68 -11.45
N PHE A 102 -11.45 -1.21 -10.29
CA PHE A 102 -11.19 0.16 -9.83
C PHE A 102 -9.96 0.26 -8.92
N ASP A 103 -9.19 -0.81 -8.80
CA ASP A 103 -7.88 -0.71 -8.17
C ASP A 103 -6.96 0.17 -9.04
N GLY A 104 -6.19 1.02 -8.40
CA GLY A 104 -5.32 1.97 -9.06
C GLY A 104 -4.36 2.61 -8.07
N ASP A 105 -3.34 3.27 -8.64
CA ASP A 105 -2.36 4.05 -7.90
C ASP A 105 -2.22 5.44 -8.54
N GLY A 106 -1.84 6.41 -7.72
CA GLY A 106 -1.62 7.80 -8.12
C GLY A 106 -2.92 8.50 -8.54
N ALA A 107 -3.07 8.73 -9.84
CA ALA A 107 -4.20 9.47 -10.43
C ALA A 107 -5.30 8.57 -11.01
N PHE A 108 -5.20 7.25 -10.83
CA PHE A 108 -6.11 6.24 -11.38
C PHE A 108 -6.77 5.42 -10.27
N GLY A 109 -7.91 4.82 -10.56
CA GLY A 109 -8.68 4.01 -9.61
C GLY A 109 -9.88 4.75 -9.01
N ALA A 110 -10.53 4.11 -8.03
CA ALA A 110 -11.59 4.75 -7.27
C ALA A 110 -11.04 5.83 -6.33
N LEU A 111 -11.90 6.73 -5.87
CA LEU A 111 -11.50 7.80 -4.95
C LEU A 111 -11.27 7.29 -3.51
N SER A 112 -12.10 6.37 -3.03
CA SER A 112 -12.05 5.87 -1.65
C SER A 112 -11.40 4.49 -1.54
N ARG A 113 -10.85 4.18 -0.37
CA ARG A 113 -10.30 2.85 -0.05
C ARG A 113 -11.29 1.72 -0.36
N PHE A 114 -12.57 1.90 -0.02
CA PHE A 114 -13.63 0.94 -0.37
C PHE A 114 -13.74 0.65 -1.86
N GLY A 115 -13.66 1.71 -2.67
CA GLY A 115 -13.81 1.60 -4.11
C GLY A 115 -12.57 0.99 -4.75
N THR A 116 -11.39 1.18 -4.16
CA THR A 116 -10.10 0.74 -4.71
C THR A 116 -9.89 -0.75 -4.50
N ARG A 117 -10.13 -1.29 -3.30
CA ARG A 117 -9.99 -2.74 -3.04
C ARG A 117 -10.69 -3.19 -1.75
N ASN A 118 -10.80 -4.51 -1.59
CA ASN A 118 -11.39 -5.11 -0.41
C ASN A 118 -10.59 -4.73 0.86
N PRO A 119 -11.24 -4.40 1.99
CA PRO A 119 -10.57 -4.06 3.25
C PRO A 119 -9.49 -5.04 3.75
N ILE A 120 -9.54 -6.31 3.32
CA ILE A 120 -8.53 -7.32 3.68
C ILE A 120 -7.10 -6.91 3.27
N TYR A 121 -6.93 -6.15 2.19
CA TYR A 121 -5.61 -5.71 1.72
C TYR A 121 -5.01 -4.61 2.63
N TYR A 122 -5.83 -3.87 3.36
CA TYR A 122 -5.37 -2.83 4.28
C TYR A 122 -5.02 -3.35 5.69
N GLN A 123 -5.07 -4.66 5.91
CA GLN A 123 -4.76 -5.26 7.22
C GLN A 123 -3.29 -5.70 7.35
N VAL A 124 -2.53 -5.64 6.27
CA VAL A 124 -1.14 -6.11 6.22
C VAL A 124 -0.33 -5.07 5.45
N ASN A 125 0.54 -4.35 6.15
CA ASN A 125 1.42 -3.34 5.58
C ASN A 125 2.75 -3.25 6.36
N GLY A 126 3.66 -2.39 5.90
CA GLY A 126 4.95 -2.12 6.52
C GLY A 126 6.13 -2.66 5.72
N ALA A 127 7.26 -2.93 6.39
CA ALA A 127 8.44 -3.50 5.74
C ALA A 127 8.44 -5.02 5.82
N GLY A 128 9.03 -5.70 4.83
CA GLY A 128 9.12 -7.15 4.84
C GLY A 128 9.44 -7.76 3.49
N VAL A 129 8.85 -8.93 3.23
CA VAL A 129 9.18 -9.73 2.05
C VAL A 129 7.93 -10.42 1.48
N GLY A 130 7.86 -10.43 0.15
CA GLY A 130 6.91 -11.21 -0.62
C GLY A 130 7.60 -12.19 -1.54
N ILE A 131 6.96 -13.32 -1.80
CA ILE A 131 7.37 -14.31 -2.80
C ILE A 131 6.18 -14.72 -3.65
N SER A 132 6.38 -14.78 -4.95
CA SER A 132 5.41 -15.29 -5.92
C SER A 132 6.05 -16.42 -6.72
N HIS A 133 5.39 -17.57 -6.76
CA HIS A 133 5.86 -18.76 -7.46
C HIS A 133 4.81 -19.30 -8.42
N LYS A 134 5.16 -19.37 -9.70
CA LYS A 134 4.35 -19.98 -10.76
C LYS A 134 4.66 -21.46 -10.83
N PHE A 135 3.73 -22.30 -10.35
CA PHE A 135 3.83 -23.75 -10.52
C PHE A 135 3.55 -24.16 -11.96
N THR A 136 2.62 -23.46 -12.61
CA THR A 136 2.28 -23.62 -14.02
C THR A 136 1.87 -22.26 -14.60
N GLN A 137 1.57 -22.20 -15.90
CA GLN A 137 0.99 -20.99 -16.51
C GLN A 137 -0.40 -20.63 -15.93
N ALA A 138 -1.09 -21.61 -15.32
CA ALA A 138 -2.45 -21.46 -14.81
C ALA A 138 -2.52 -21.43 -13.27
N LEU A 139 -1.40 -21.61 -12.55
CA LEU A 139 -1.38 -21.70 -11.09
C LEU A 139 -0.17 -20.96 -10.51
N GLU A 140 -0.46 -19.96 -9.70
CA GLU A 140 0.52 -19.17 -8.96
C GLU A 140 0.13 -19.08 -7.47
N LEU A 141 1.12 -19.12 -6.60
CA LEU A 141 0.98 -18.83 -5.17
C LEU A 141 1.83 -17.61 -4.84
N SER A 142 1.23 -16.63 -4.16
CA SER A 142 1.91 -15.48 -3.58
C SER A 142 1.76 -15.50 -2.06
N LEU A 143 2.84 -15.23 -1.34
CA LEU A 143 2.90 -15.16 0.12
C LEU A 143 3.67 -13.91 0.54
N GLY A 144 3.20 -13.24 1.59
CA GLY A 144 3.80 -12.03 2.13
C GLY A 144 3.87 -12.03 3.64
N TYR A 145 4.94 -11.42 4.15
CA TYR A 145 5.15 -11.05 5.55
C TYR A 145 5.50 -9.56 5.58
N LEU A 146 4.73 -8.76 6.30
CA LEU A 146 4.99 -7.33 6.50
C LEU A 146 4.86 -6.98 7.98
N ALA A 147 5.73 -6.11 8.46
CA ALA A 147 5.79 -5.63 9.83
C ALA A 147 5.77 -4.10 9.86
N GLU A 148 4.89 -3.53 10.70
CA GLU A 148 4.65 -2.08 10.80
C GLU A 148 5.87 -1.36 11.41
N ASP A 149 6.33 -1.82 12.58
CA ASP A 149 7.41 -1.17 13.35
C ASP A 149 8.79 -1.79 13.06
N ALA A 150 9.05 -2.15 11.80
CA ALA A 150 10.21 -2.95 11.43
C ALA A 150 11.58 -2.27 11.69
N ASN A 151 11.60 -0.94 11.74
CA ASN A 151 12.78 -0.12 11.98
C ASN A 151 13.01 0.23 13.46
N ASP A 152 12.10 -0.16 14.36
CA ASP A 152 12.22 0.09 15.79
C ASP A 152 12.95 -1.07 16.50
N PRO A 153 14.08 -0.83 17.18
CA PRO A 153 14.81 -1.86 17.92
C PRO A 153 14.25 -2.13 19.34
N GLU A 154 13.17 -1.47 19.77
CA GLU A 154 12.58 -1.66 21.09
C GLU A 154 12.01 -3.08 21.30
N SER A 155 11.92 -3.46 22.57
CA SER A 155 11.46 -4.80 22.94
C SER A 155 9.96 -4.94 22.71
N GLY A 156 9.58 -5.75 21.74
CA GLY A 156 8.19 -5.91 21.32
C GLY A 156 7.91 -5.29 19.96
N ASP A 157 8.95 -4.75 19.31
CA ASP A 157 8.92 -4.15 17.98
C ASP A 157 9.98 -4.78 17.06
N GLY A 158 10.14 -4.21 15.87
CA GLY A 158 11.12 -4.65 14.89
C GLY A 158 10.63 -5.79 14.00
N LEU A 159 11.44 -6.10 12.98
CA LEU A 159 11.05 -6.96 11.86
C LEU A 159 10.59 -8.38 12.22
N PHE A 160 10.97 -8.93 13.38
CA PHE A 160 10.63 -10.31 13.78
C PHE A 160 10.11 -10.44 15.21
N ASN A 161 10.07 -9.34 15.96
CA ASN A 161 9.69 -9.31 17.36
C ASN A 161 8.52 -8.32 17.63
N GLY A 162 8.08 -7.62 16.58
CA GLY A 162 6.94 -6.70 16.61
C GLY A 162 5.66 -7.22 15.93
N PRO A 163 4.64 -6.36 15.87
CA PRO A 163 3.42 -6.61 15.11
C PRO A 163 3.72 -6.92 13.65
N TYR A 164 3.06 -7.95 13.12
CA TYR A 164 3.21 -8.34 11.73
C TYR A 164 1.90 -8.89 11.16
N GLY A 165 1.77 -8.79 9.84
CA GLY A 165 0.71 -9.40 9.06
C GLY A 165 1.26 -10.45 8.09
N LEU A 166 0.43 -11.45 7.81
CA LEU A 166 0.68 -12.45 6.78
C LEU A 166 -0.45 -12.41 5.75
N ILE A 167 -0.10 -12.42 4.47
CA ILE A 167 -1.07 -12.57 3.39
C ILE A 167 -0.65 -13.69 2.44
N GLY A 168 -1.66 -14.36 1.88
CA GLY A 168 -1.46 -15.37 0.86
C GLY A 168 -2.58 -15.36 -0.15
N ALA A 169 -2.24 -15.53 -1.43
CA ALA A 169 -3.19 -15.61 -2.52
C ALA A 169 -2.82 -16.76 -3.45
N VAL A 170 -3.83 -17.51 -3.89
CA VAL A 170 -3.71 -18.49 -4.97
C VAL A 170 -4.42 -17.92 -6.18
N ARG A 171 -3.67 -17.77 -7.28
CA ARG A 171 -4.21 -17.32 -8.55
C ARG A 171 -4.35 -18.50 -9.50
N THR A 172 -5.54 -18.65 -10.06
CA THR A 172 -5.81 -19.61 -11.12
C THR A 172 -6.34 -18.92 -12.37
N THR A 173 -5.78 -19.24 -13.53
CA THR A 173 -6.28 -18.75 -14.82
C THR A 173 -6.95 -19.91 -15.57
N LEU A 174 -8.25 -19.80 -15.79
CA LEU A 174 -9.00 -20.73 -16.63
C LEU A 174 -9.10 -20.16 -18.05
N SER A 175 -8.63 -20.91 -19.04
CA SER A 175 -8.87 -20.61 -20.45
C SER A 175 -10.18 -21.28 -20.88
N PHE A 176 -11.13 -20.47 -21.38
CA PHE A 176 -12.36 -20.95 -22.03
C PHE A 176 -12.26 -20.74 -23.54
#